data_AF-A0A7Y6A8S0-F1
#
_entry.id   AF-A0A7Y6A8S0-F1
#
_cell.length_a   1.000
_cell.length_b   1.000
_cell.length_c   1.000
_cell.angle_alpha   90.00
_cell.angle_beta   90.00
_cell.angle_gamma   90.00
#
_symmetry.space_group_name_H-M   'P 1'
#
loop_
_entity.id
_entity.type
_entity.pdbx_description
1 polymer ?
#
loop_
_entity_poly.entity_id
_entity_poly.type
_entity_poly.pdbx_seq_one_letter_code
_entity_poly.pdbx_strand_id
1 'polypeptide(L)'
;MRSSVAVRELGAARAFSGAFVGDERILADGWRIARVGDWPDFIAETLAEVAAETARPVLFAVEADDGSEGDAFVQVAVHLPSEPLTFNAWLGADAAAAAGNDLEGYDEAAAHQLLVVWSQEAGLRPDTATLAIALGRAELSVDELLRTLLVGVGVLPGGTRVTCSSGSRIGSRSGRRSRSSRWTYC
;
A
#
# COMPACT_ATOMS: atom_id res chain seq x y z
N MET A 1 5.97 -1.61 2.89
CA MET A 1 7.04 -2.47 3.48
C MET A 1 7.84 -1.68 4.52
N ARG A 2 8.48 -2.33 5.51
CA ARG A 2 9.54 -1.69 6.31
C ARG A 2 10.88 -1.84 5.58
N SER A 3 11.56 -0.74 5.27
CA SER A 3 12.91 -0.79 4.66
C SER A 3 13.73 0.43 5.07
N SER A 4 15.04 0.25 5.22
CA SER A 4 15.98 1.38 5.37
C SER A 4 16.22 2.10 4.04
N VAL A 5 15.98 1.42 2.91
CA VAL A 5 16.18 1.90 1.54
C VAL A 5 14.89 2.50 1.00
N ALA A 6 15.00 3.57 0.21
CA ALA A 6 13.84 4.15 -0.48
C ALA A 6 13.24 3.15 -1.47
N VAL A 7 11.91 3.14 -1.60
CA VAL A 7 11.23 2.19 -2.50
C VAL A 7 11.79 2.30 -3.92
N ARG A 8 11.98 3.52 -4.42
CA ARG A 8 12.57 3.80 -5.75
C ARG A 8 14.04 3.34 -5.93
N GLU A 9 14.71 3.04 -4.83
CA GLU A 9 16.11 2.60 -4.83
C GLU A 9 16.23 1.08 -4.84
N LEU A 10 15.13 0.35 -4.60
CA LEU A 10 15.10 -1.10 -4.76
C LEU A 10 15.25 -1.49 -6.24
N GLY A 11 16.03 -2.53 -6.51
CA GLY A 11 16.21 -3.10 -7.85
C GLY A 11 14.88 -3.58 -8.43
N ALA A 12 14.12 -4.35 -7.66
CA ALA A 12 12.81 -4.87 -8.06
C ALA A 12 11.81 -3.73 -8.35
N ALA A 13 11.85 -2.66 -7.56
CA ALA A 13 10.99 -1.50 -7.76
C ALA A 13 11.32 -0.69 -9.03
N ARG A 14 12.58 -0.70 -9.49
CA ARG A 14 12.97 -0.03 -10.74
C ARG A 14 12.57 -0.81 -11.98
N ALA A 15 12.44 -2.12 -11.87
CA ALA A 15 11.92 -2.98 -12.92
C ALA A 15 10.40 -2.89 -13.07
N PHE A 16 9.72 -2.21 -12.15
CA PHE A 16 8.28 -2.02 -12.13
C PHE A 16 7.79 -1.24 -13.36
N SER A 17 7.05 -1.89 -14.27
CA SER A 17 6.59 -1.27 -15.52
C SER A 17 5.66 -0.07 -15.30
N GLY A 18 4.85 -0.10 -14.24
CA GLY A 18 3.94 0.99 -13.88
C GLY A 18 4.60 2.25 -13.30
N ALA A 19 5.93 2.24 -13.07
CA ALA A 19 6.74 3.31 -12.47
C ALA A 19 6.23 3.86 -11.11
N PHE A 20 7.14 4.05 -10.15
CA PHE A 20 6.76 4.76 -8.92
C PHE A 20 6.57 6.25 -9.20
N VAL A 21 5.41 6.79 -8.84
CA VAL A 21 5.02 8.19 -9.04
C VAL A 21 4.85 8.92 -7.71
N GLY A 22 5.17 10.20 -7.71
CA GLY A 22 5.02 11.06 -6.52
C GLY A 22 6.07 10.84 -5.43
N ASP A 23 5.80 11.40 -4.26
CA ASP A 23 6.67 11.28 -3.09
C ASP A 23 6.38 10.00 -2.31
N GLU A 24 7.45 9.33 -1.90
CA GLU A 24 7.39 8.28 -0.89
C GLU A 24 7.03 8.86 0.49
N ARG A 25 6.26 8.11 1.28
CA ARG A 25 5.93 8.44 2.67
C ARG A 25 6.50 7.38 3.61
N ILE A 26 7.13 7.84 4.70
CA ILE A 26 7.55 6.98 5.80
C ILE A 26 6.58 7.18 6.96
N LEU A 27 5.95 6.10 7.39
CA LEU A 27 5.02 6.05 8.51
C LEU A 27 5.76 5.96 9.85
N ALA A 28 5.04 6.20 10.94
CA ALA A 28 5.57 6.35 12.29
C ALA A 28 6.36 5.13 12.79
N ASP A 29 6.01 3.95 12.27
CA ASP A 29 6.61 2.67 12.61
C ASP A 29 7.56 2.15 11.51
N GLY A 30 8.04 3.06 10.65
CA GLY A 30 9.06 2.79 9.64
C GLY A 30 8.54 2.13 8.37
N TRP A 31 7.23 1.99 8.21
CA TRP A 31 6.63 1.53 6.95
C TRP A 31 6.77 2.60 5.86
N ARG A 32 7.08 2.15 4.66
CA ARG A 32 7.19 2.96 3.47
C ARG A 32 6.00 2.69 2.55
N ILE A 33 5.35 3.77 2.14
CA ILE A 33 4.30 3.78 1.12
C ILE A 33 4.83 4.57 -0.08
N ALA A 34 4.72 3.98 -1.27
CA ALA A 34 4.94 4.67 -2.53
C ALA A 34 3.74 4.42 -3.45
N ARG A 35 3.42 5.40 -4.29
CA ARG A 35 2.39 5.28 -5.31
C ARG A 35 3.02 4.78 -6.60
N VAL A 36 2.28 3.96 -7.35
CA VAL A 36 2.65 3.56 -8.71
C VAL A 36 1.72 4.25 -9.71
N GLY A 37 2.23 4.49 -10.92
CA GLY A 37 1.48 5.12 -12.00
C GLY A 37 0.52 4.17 -12.71
N ASP A 38 0.84 2.87 -12.69
CA ASP A 38 0.07 1.83 -13.36
C ASP A 38 0.15 0.48 -12.63
N TRP A 39 -0.73 -0.45 -12.97
CA TRP A 39 -0.71 -1.83 -12.50
C TRP A 39 0.42 -2.62 -13.20
N PRO A 40 1.24 -3.40 -12.47
CA PRO A 40 2.33 -4.14 -13.09
C PRO A 40 1.81 -5.37 -13.85
N ASP A 41 2.39 -5.63 -15.03
CA ASP A 41 2.03 -6.77 -15.89
C ASP A 41 2.25 -8.13 -15.19
N PHE A 42 3.23 -8.19 -14.29
CA PHE A 42 3.63 -9.39 -13.54
C PHE A 42 3.62 -9.15 -12.03
N ILE A 43 2.45 -8.83 -11.47
CA ILE A 43 2.31 -8.45 -10.04
C ILE A 43 2.92 -9.49 -9.08
N ALA A 44 2.66 -10.78 -9.28
CA ALA A 44 3.12 -11.80 -8.35
C ALA A 44 4.65 -11.94 -8.32
N GLU A 45 5.28 -11.96 -9.49
CA GLU A 45 6.75 -12.01 -9.63
C GLU A 45 7.38 -10.75 -9.03
N THR A 46 6.78 -9.59 -9.32
CA THR A 46 7.26 -8.31 -8.82
C THR A 46 7.21 -8.22 -7.30
N LEU A 47 6.10 -8.63 -6.68
CA LEU A 47 5.98 -8.62 -5.22
C LEU A 47 6.94 -9.62 -4.58
N ALA A 48 7.16 -10.78 -5.20
CA ALA A 48 8.15 -11.76 -4.76
C ALA A 48 9.57 -11.21 -4.80
N GLU A 49 9.96 -10.51 -5.87
CA GLU A 49 11.27 -9.87 -5.98
C GLU A 49 11.47 -8.77 -4.93
N VAL A 50 10.47 -7.91 -4.71
CA VAL A 50 10.53 -6.88 -3.65
C VAL A 50 10.64 -7.52 -2.27
N ALA A 51 9.86 -8.58 -2.01
CA ALA A 51 9.90 -9.29 -0.75
C ALA A 51 11.25 -9.97 -0.51
N ALA A 52 11.84 -10.58 -1.54
CA ALA A 52 13.16 -11.19 -1.49
C ALA A 52 14.27 -10.16 -1.25
N GLU A 53 14.23 -9.03 -1.97
CA GLU A 53 15.23 -7.95 -1.85
C GLU A 53 15.18 -7.31 -0.45
N THR A 54 13.99 -7.15 0.12
CA THR A 54 13.82 -6.52 1.44
C THR A 54 13.85 -7.51 2.60
N ALA A 55 13.72 -8.82 2.32
CA ALA A 55 13.44 -9.87 3.30
C ALA A 55 12.24 -9.55 4.20
N ARG A 56 11.19 -8.92 3.64
CA ARG A 56 10.00 -8.46 4.37
C ARG A 56 8.71 -8.74 3.61
N PRO A 57 7.58 -8.89 4.33
CA PRO A 57 6.26 -8.91 3.71
C PRO A 57 5.97 -7.63 2.92
N VAL A 58 5.31 -7.80 1.79
CA VAL A 58 4.91 -6.72 0.88
C VAL A 58 3.40 -6.74 0.76
N LEU A 59 2.81 -5.54 0.82
CA LEU A 59 1.40 -5.31 0.52
C LEU A 59 1.35 -4.25 -0.56
N PHE A 60 0.56 -4.52 -1.57
CA PHE A 60 0.29 -3.66 -2.70
C PHE A 60 -1.22 -3.47 -2.80
N ALA A 61 -1.65 -2.26 -3.07
CA ALA A 61 -3.06 -1.92 -3.19
C ALA A 61 -3.22 -0.91 -4.33
N VAL A 62 -4.17 -1.16 -5.24
CA VAL A 62 -4.56 -0.20 -6.27
C VAL A 62 -6.02 0.15 -6.12
N GLU A 63 -6.30 1.42 -6.36
CA GLU A 63 -7.62 1.86 -6.75
C GLU A 63 -8.01 1.18 -8.07
N ALA A 64 -9.07 0.39 -8.03
CA ALA A 64 -9.70 -0.12 -9.23
C ALA A 64 -10.94 0.75 -9.47
N ASP A 65 -10.74 2.02 -9.83
CA ASP A 65 -11.85 2.91 -10.21
C ASP A 65 -12.27 2.58 -11.65
N ASP A 66 -13.55 2.30 -11.88
CA ASP A 66 -14.11 2.09 -13.22
C ASP A 66 -14.58 3.40 -13.88
N GLY A 67 -14.42 4.55 -13.20
CA GLY A 67 -14.82 5.86 -13.67
C GLY A 67 -16.32 6.13 -13.58
N SER A 68 -17.09 5.25 -12.91
CA SER A 68 -18.50 5.46 -12.61
C SER A 68 -18.67 6.42 -11.43
N GLU A 69 -19.73 7.25 -11.43
CA GLU A 69 -20.22 7.87 -10.20
C GLU A 69 -20.80 6.77 -9.28
N GLY A 70 -19.93 6.04 -8.58
CA GLY A 70 -20.27 4.82 -7.85
C GLY A 70 -19.26 4.44 -6.77
N ASP A 71 -19.66 3.46 -5.97
CA ASP A 71 -18.94 2.98 -4.77
C ASP A 71 -17.49 2.60 -5.07
N ALA A 72 -16.58 2.95 -4.16
CA ALA A 72 -15.15 2.71 -4.34
C ALA A 72 -14.76 1.27 -3.98
N PHE A 73 -13.80 0.71 -4.72
CA PHE A 73 -13.18 -0.57 -4.39
C PHE A 73 -11.68 -0.57 -4.68
N VAL A 74 -10.96 -1.45 -3.99
CA VAL A 74 -9.49 -1.53 -4.04
C VAL A 74 -9.10 -2.98 -4.22
N GLN A 75 -8.27 -3.27 -5.22
CA GLN A 75 -7.62 -4.56 -5.33
C GLN A 75 -6.34 -4.55 -4.51
N VAL A 76 -6.18 -5.55 -3.64
CA VAL A 76 -5.02 -5.72 -2.77
C VAL A 76 -4.31 -6.99 -3.17
N ALA A 77 -2.99 -6.93 -3.29
CA ALA A 77 -2.12 -8.07 -3.46
C ALA A 77 -1.09 -8.10 -2.34
N VAL A 78 -0.88 -9.26 -1.71
CA VAL A 78 0.13 -9.43 -0.67
C VAL A 78 1.09 -10.56 -1.01
N HIS A 79 2.33 -10.41 -0.55
CA HIS A 79 3.36 -11.43 -0.67
C HIS A 79 4.08 -11.61 0.67
N LEU A 80 4.28 -12.87 1.04
CA LEU A 80 5.03 -13.29 2.22
C LEU A 80 6.33 -13.98 1.78
N PRO A 81 7.51 -13.61 2.32
CA PRO A 81 8.75 -14.30 1.97
C PRO A 81 8.73 -15.80 2.31
N SER A 82 7.90 -16.19 3.26
CA SER A 82 7.72 -17.57 3.74
C SER A 82 6.78 -18.39 2.85
N GLU A 83 6.04 -17.76 1.92
CA GLU A 83 5.07 -18.45 1.06
C GLU A 83 5.30 -18.17 -0.43
N PRO A 84 5.16 -19.19 -1.29
CA PRO A 84 5.39 -19.02 -2.72
C PRO A 84 4.27 -18.26 -3.44
N LEU A 85 3.13 -18.00 -2.78
CA LEU A 85 1.92 -17.49 -3.41
C LEU A 85 1.71 -16.01 -3.10
N THR A 86 1.37 -15.26 -4.15
CA THR A 86 0.80 -13.92 -4.04
C THR A 86 -0.71 -14.07 -4.00
N PHE A 87 -1.33 -13.45 -3.01
CA PHE A 87 -2.77 -13.56 -2.78
C PHE A 87 -3.45 -12.23 -3.06
N ASN A 88 -4.62 -12.29 -3.68
CA ASN A 88 -5.42 -11.13 -4.02
C ASN A 88 -6.65 -11.05 -3.12
N ALA A 89 -6.99 -9.83 -2.70
CA ALA A 89 -8.20 -9.51 -1.96
C ALA A 89 -8.87 -8.27 -2.55
N TRP A 90 -10.17 -8.14 -2.33
CA TRP A 90 -10.96 -6.97 -2.74
C TRP A 90 -11.46 -6.24 -1.50
N LEU A 91 -11.10 -4.97 -1.36
CA LEU A 91 -11.76 -4.07 -0.41
C LEU A 91 -12.99 -3.47 -1.09
N GLY A 92 -14.12 -3.42 -0.39
CA GLY A 92 -15.38 -3.05 -1.02
C GLY A 92 -15.82 -4.10 -2.04
N ALA A 93 -15.74 -5.39 -1.70
CA ALA A 93 -16.05 -6.48 -2.63
C ALA A 93 -17.45 -6.38 -3.25
N ASP A 94 -18.44 -5.90 -2.49
CA ASP A 94 -19.79 -5.64 -3.01
C ASP A 94 -19.79 -4.57 -4.12
N ALA A 95 -19.01 -3.50 -3.96
CA ALA A 95 -18.84 -2.45 -4.96
C ALA A 95 -18.12 -2.98 -6.20
N ALA A 96 -17.07 -3.80 -6.02
CA ALA A 96 -16.36 -4.44 -7.12
C ALA A 96 -17.30 -5.35 -7.94
N ALA A 97 -18.15 -6.13 -7.26
CA ALA A 97 -19.16 -6.99 -7.89
C ALA A 97 -20.21 -6.16 -8.66
N ALA A 98 -20.69 -5.07 -8.06
CA ALA A 98 -21.66 -4.16 -8.69
C ALA A 98 -21.09 -3.48 -9.95
N ALA A 99 -19.80 -3.18 -9.96
CA ALA A 99 -19.06 -2.66 -11.11
C ALA A 99 -18.78 -3.73 -12.19
N GLY A 100 -19.19 -4.99 -11.99
CA GLY A 100 -19.04 -6.07 -12.96
C GLY A 100 -17.66 -6.73 -12.96
N ASN A 101 -16.85 -6.54 -11.91
CA ASN A 101 -15.61 -7.29 -11.76
C ASN A 101 -15.90 -8.76 -11.50
N ASP A 102 -15.10 -9.62 -12.09
CA ASP A 102 -15.15 -11.05 -11.83
C ASP A 102 -14.55 -11.35 -10.45
N LEU A 103 -15.41 -11.81 -9.54
CA LEU A 103 -15.04 -12.25 -8.20
C LEU A 103 -15.09 -13.79 -8.07
N GLU A 104 -15.11 -14.54 -9.17
CA GLU A 104 -15.12 -16.00 -9.11
C GLU A 104 -13.95 -16.53 -8.26
N GLY A 105 -14.27 -17.32 -7.24
CA GLY A 105 -13.29 -17.87 -6.30
C GLY A 105 -12.81 -16.90 -5.21
N TYR A 106 -13.30 -15.66 -5.16
CA TYR A 106 -13.06 -14.76 -4.03
C TYR A 106 -13.80 -15.25 -2.79
N ASP A 107 -13.06 -15.40 -1.69
CA ASP A 107 -13.58 -15.73 -0.36
C ASP A 107 -13.11 -14.64 0.61
N GLU A 108 -14.06 -13.83 1.09
CA GLU A 108 -13.80 -12.74 2.04
C GLU A 108 -13.18 -13.25 3.35
N ALA A 109 -13.60 -14.41 3.85
CA ALA A 109 -13.07 -14.98 5.08
C ALA A 109 -11.62 -15.46 4.87
N ALA A 110 -11.32 -16.04 3.71
CA ALA A 110 -9.95 -16.39 3.34
C ALA A 110 -9.07 -15.14 3.19
N ALA A 111 -9.57 -14.09 2.54
CA ALA A 111 -8.89 -12.79 2.42
C ALA A 111 -8.64 -12.14 3.79
N HIS A 112 -9.60 -12.24 4.72
CA HIS A 112 -9.43 -11.77 6.10
C HIS A 112 -8.31 -12.52 6.83
N GLN A 113 -8.35 -13.85 6.82
CA GLN A 113 -7.33 -14.68 7.46
C GLN A 113 -5.93 -14.40 6.89
N LEU A 114 -5.84 -14.25 5.58
CA LEU A 114 -4.61 -13.90 4.89
C LEU A 114 -4.03 -12.57 5.37
N LEU A 115 -4.83 -11.51 5.43
CA LEU A 115 -4.35 -10.20 5.89
C LEU A 115 -3.91 -10.25 7.36
N VAL A 116 -4.57 -11.08 8.18
CA VAL A 116 -4.15 -11.34 9.56
C VAL A 116 -2.79 -12.04 9.61
N VAL A 117 -2.57 -13.10 8.82
CA VAL A 117 -1.28 -13.79 8.73
C VAL A 117 -0.19 -12.85 8.23
N TRP A 118 -0.49 -12.06 7.21
CA TRP A 118 0.44 -11.08 6.67
C TRP A 118 0.88 -10.06 7.72
N SER A 119 -0.06 -9.52 8.50
CA SER A 119 0.25 -8.60 9.60
C SER A 119 1.18 -9.23 10.62
N GLN A 120 0.93 -10.47 11.01
CA GLN A 120 1.73 -11.18 12.01
C GLN A 120 3.17 -11.41 11.52
N GLU A 121 3.34 -11.87 10.29
CA GLU A 121 4.64 -12.05 9.64
C GLU A 121 5.38 -10.72 9.47
N ALA A 122 4.64 -9.63 9.29
CA ALA A 122 5.20 -8.29 9.23
C ALA A 122 5.60 -7.74 10.62
N GLY A 123 5.37 -8.51 11.69
CA GLY A 123 5.64 -8.13 13.08
C GLY A 123 4.67 -7.07 13.60
N LEU A 124 3.44 -7.07 13.09
CA LEU A 124 2.36 -6.16 13.47
C LEU A 124 1.30 -6.89 14.28
N ARG A 125 0.49 -6.12 15.00
CA ARG A 125 -0.71 -6.63 15.69
C ARG A 125 -1.94 -6.24 14.86
N PRO A 126 -2.59 -7.19 14.17
CA PRO A 126 -3.78 -6.87 13.39
C PRO A 126 -4.94 -6.45 14.29
N ASP A 127 -5.73 -5.50 13.82
CA ASP A 127 -7.07 -5.19 14.31
C ASP A 127 -8.09 -5.90 13.41
N THR A 128 -8.51 -7.09 13.86
CA THR A 128 -9.39 -7.98 13.08
C THR A 128 -10.77 -7.39 12.84
N ALA A 129 -11.27 -6.51 13.73
CA ALA A 129 -12.55 -5.84 13.57
C ALA A 129 -12.45 -4.76 12.48
N THR A 130 -11.38 -3.97 12.50
CA THR A 130 -11.13 -2.97 11.47
C THR A 130 -10.85 -3.60 10.09
N LEU A 131 -10.15 -4.75 10.03
CA LEU A 131 -9.98 -5.50 8.77
C LEU A 131 -11.31 -5.97 8.18
N ALA A 132 -12.22 -6.48 9.01
CA ALA A 132 -13.55 -6.89 8.55
C ALA A 132 -14.34 -5.71 7.95
N ILE A 133 -14.18 -4.51 8.52
CA ILE A 133 -14.80 -3.28 7.96
C ILE A 133 -14.21 -2.96 6.58
N ALA A 134 -12.90 -3.07 6.39
CA ALA A 134 -12.26 -2.75 5.11
C ALA A 134 -12.67 -3.71 3.98
N LEU A 135 -12.89 -4.99 4.30
CA LEU A 135 -13.28 -6.00 3.31
C LEU A 135 -14.76 -5.89 2.91
N GLY A 136 -15.64 -5.65 3.89
CA GLY A 136 -17.09 -5.81 3.70
C GLY A 136 -17.93 -4.55 3.52
N ARG A 137 -17.39 -3.31 3.48
CA ARG A 137 -18.22 -2.09 3.31
C ARG A 137 -18.00 -1.35 1.99
N ALA A 138 -19.11 -1.03 1.32
CA ALA A 138 -19.17 -0.27 0.06
C ALA A 138 -19.15 1.26 0.23
N GLU A 139 -19.49 1.80 1.41
CA GLU A 139 -19.72 3.25 1.60
C GLU A 139 -18.47 4.06 2.02
N LEU A 140 -17.26 3.57 1.73
CA LEU A 140 -16.02 4.27 2.04
C LEU A 140 -15.37 4.75 0.74
N SER A 141 -14.82 5.96 0.72
CA SER A 141 -13.95 6.37 -0.38
C SER A 141 -12.70 5.49 -0.47
N VAL A 142 -12.02 5.46 -1.63
CA VAL A 142 -10.74 4.74 -1.81
C VAL A 142 -9.73 5.09 -0.73
N ASP A 143 -9.58 6.38 -0.42
CA ASP A 143 -8.68 6.87 0.61
C ASP A 143 -9.06 6.35 2.00
N GLU A 144 -10.36 6.24 2.30
CA GLU A 144 -10.86 5.68 3.56
C GLU A 144 -10.69 4.16 3.61
N LEU A 145 -10.90 3.44 2.50
CA LEU A 145 -10.65 2.00 2.39
C LEU A 145 -9.17 1.68 2.62
N LEU A 146 -8.27 2.41 1.95
CA LEU A 146 -6.82 2.23 2.14
C LEU A 146 -6.38 2.56 3.56
N ARG A 147 -6.91 3.63 4.17
CA ARG A 147 -6.62 3.94 5.58
C ARG A 147 -7.16 2.87 6.52
N THR A 148 -8.37 2.38 6.30
CA THR A 148 -9.00 1.33 7.11
C THR A 148 -8.21 0.03 6.98
N LEU A 149 -7.76 -0.34 5.78
CA LEU A 149 -6.85 -1.46 5.56
C LEU A 149 -5.56 -1.29 6.37
N LEU A 150 -4.87 -0.14 6.24
CA LEU A 150 -3.61 0.12 6.95
C LEU A 150 -3.77 0.01 8.47
N VAL A 151 -4.82 0.61 9.04
CA VAL A 151 -5.12 0.49 10.46
C VAL A 151 -5.44 -0.97 10.83
N GLY A 152 -6.24 -1.65 10.01
CA GLY A 152 -6.62 -3.03 10.20
C GLY A 152 -5.41 -3.98 10.21
N VAL A 153 -4.44 -3.79 9.32
CA VAL A 153 -3.21 -4.59 9.32
C VAL A 153 -2.23 -4.19 10.45
N GLY A 154 -2.58 -3.19 11.27
CA GLY A 154 -1.78 -2.75 12.40
C GLY A 154 -0.68 -1.74 12.05
N VAL A 155 -0.73 -1.15 10.85
CA VAL A 155 0.15 -0.04 10.45
C VAL A 155 -0.44 1.26 11.00
N LEU A 156 0.24 1.86 11.96
CA LEU A 156 -0.26 3.06 12.63
C LEU A 156 -0.23 4.28 11.70
N PRO A 157 -1.34 5.04 11.59
CA PRO A 157 -1.31 6.33 10.92
C PRO A 157 -0.40 7.30 11.68
N GLY A 158 0.29 8.15 10.92
CA GLY A 158 1.36 9.03 11.41
C GLY A 158 2.64 8.76 10.65
N GLY A 159 3.46 9.79 10.39
CA GLY A 159 4.65 9.63 9.55
C GLY A 159 5.33 10.94 9.19
N THR A 160 6.59 10.86 8.74
CA THR A 160 7.33 11.99 8.17
C THR A 160 7.39 11.82 6.66
N ARG A 161 6.94 12.83 5.91
CA ARG A 161 7.10 12.85 4.46
C ARG A 161 8.59 13.01 4.14
N VAL A 162 9.17 12.05 3.43
CA VAL A 162 10.52 12.20 2.90
C VAL A 162 10.37 12.74 1.50
N THR A 163 10.59 14.05 1.34
CA THR A 163 10.68 14.64 0.01
C THR A 163 11.87 14.00 -0.71
N CYS A 164 11.57 13.36 -1.83
CA CYS A 164 12.59 12.84 -2.71
C CYS A 164 13.30 14.03 -3.34
N SER A 165 14.38 14.52 -2.74
CA SER A 165 15.28 15.42 -3.46
C SER A 165 15.88 14.62 -4.60
N SER A 166 15.36 14.85 -5.81
CA SER A 166 16.05 14.53 -7.05
C SER A 166 17.41 15.20 -6.95
N GLY A 167 18.46 14.40 -6.91
CA GLY A 167 19.82 14.86 -6.68
C GLY A 167 20.26 15.84 -7.75
N SER A 168 20.07 17.13 -7.51
CA SER A 168 20.80 18.18 -8.19
C SER A 168 22.01 18.50 -7.32
N ARG A 169 23.13 17.80 -7.58
CA ARG A 169 24.44 18.35 -7.22
C ARG A 169 24.57 19.65 -8.00
N ILE A 170 24.52 20.79 -7.32
CA ILE A 170 25.35 21.98 -7.54
C ILE A 170 25.19 22.83 -6.27
N GLY A 171 26.31 23.06 -5.59
CA GLY A 171 26.35 23.80 -4.34
C GLY A 171 26.11 25.29 -4.51
N SER A 172 25.65 25.94 -3.45
CA SER A 172 26.26 27.13 -2.86
C SER A 172 25.44 27.62 -1.67
N ARG A 173 26.15 27.99 -0.61
CA ARG A 173 25.62 28.64 0.59
C ARG A 173 25.01 30.00 0.23
N SER A 174 23.83 30.32 0.75
CA SER A 174 23.56 31.55 1.50
C SER A 174 22.10 31.55 1.99
N GLY A 175 21.89 32.06 3.20
CA GLY A 175 20.67 31.81 3.97
C GLY A 175 19.46 32.65 3.58
N ARG A 176 18.30 32.25 4.12
CA ARG A 176 17.33 33.15 4.75
C ARG A 176 16.26 32.34 5.46
N ARG A 177 15.92 32.76 6.67
CA ARG A 177 14.77 32.29 7.43
C ARG A 177 13.49 32.56 6.63
N SER A 178 12.61 31.57 6.53
CA SER A 178 11.18 31.78 6.31
C SER A 178 10.38 30.80 7.15
N ARG A 179 9.36 31.33 7.84
CA ARG A 179 8.36 30.63 8.65
C ARG A 179 7.25 30.09 7.74
N SER A 180 6.46 29.17 8.31
CA SER A 180 5.22 28.55 7.80
C SER A 180 5.45 27.39 6.82
N SER A 181 4.81 26.22 6.97
CA SER A 181 3.49 25.95 7.58
C SER A 181 3.51 24.64 8.37
N ARG A 182 2.92 24.67 9.57
CA ARG A 182 2.52 23.48 10.33
C ARG A 182 1.39 22.79 9.58
N TRP A 183 1.47 21.48 9.44
CA TRP A 183 0.30 20.63 9.32
C TRP A 183 0.26 19.72 10.55
N THR A 184 -0.85 19.76 11.26
CA THR A 184 -1.21 18.91 12.40
C THR A 184 -2.35 18.03 11.91
N TYR A 185 -2.27 16.70 12.10
CA TYR A 185 -3.48 15.87 12.16
C TYR A 185 -3.28 14.74 13.16
N CYS A 186 -4.39 14.44 13.84
CA CYS A 186 -4.60 13.50 14.93
C CYS A 186 -4.34 12.03 14.54
#